data_AF-L1IZ36-F1
#
_entry.id   AF-L1IZ36-F1
#
_cell.length_a   1.000
_cell.length_b   1.000
_cell.length_c   1.000
_cell.angle_alpha   90.00
_cell.angle_beta   90.00
_cell.angle_gamma   90.00
#
_symmetry.space_group_name_H-M   'P 1'
#
loop_
_entity.id
_entity.type
_entity.pdbx_description
1 polymer ?
#
loop_
_entity_poly.entity_id
_entity_poly.type
_entity_poly.pdbx_seq_one_letter_code
_entity_poly.pdbx_strand_id
1 'polypeptide(L)'
;CDAGYFCEGGNARPAPCPEGFFCAAGAHSPTKCPLGHYCEKQAKAPQACPAGFYCEKQAKAPVRCPKGFFCVRGASKPEPC
;
A
#
# COMPACT_ATOMS: atom_id res chain seq x y z
N CYS A 1 14.49 -12.97 -4.33
CA CYS A 1 14.04 -11.88 -3.45
C CYS A 1 12.78 -12.34 -2.74
N ASP A 2 12.77 -12.31 -1.41
CA ASP A 2 11.60 -12.68 -0.62
C ASP A 2 10.49 -11.63 -0.71
N ALA A 3 9.24 -12.05 -0.48
CA ALA A 3 8.12 -11.11 -0.41
C ALA A 3 8.35 -10.08 0.70
N GLY A 4 8.13 -8.80 0.39
CA GLY A 4 8.47 -7.67 1.25
C GLY A 4 9.87 -7.09 1.00
N TYR A 5 10.63 -7.66 0.06
CA TYR A 5 11.91 -7.15 -0.41
C TYR A 5 11.95 -7.09 -1.94
N PHE A 6 12.72 -6.13 -2.48
CA PHE A 6 12.97 -6.01 -3.92
C PHE A 6 14.45 -6.18 -4.26
N CYS A 7 14.74 -6.71 -5.45
CA CYS A 7 16.09 -6.98 -5.94
C CYS A 7 16.23 -6.49 -7.39
N GLU A 8 16.95 -5.39 -7.63
CA GLU A 8 17.14 -4.77 -8.95
C GLU A 8 18.07 -5.56 -9.90
N GLY A 9 17.92 -6.89 -9.97
CA GLY A 9 18.65 -7.77 -10.89
C GLY A 9 20.03 -8.20 -10.38
N GLY A 10 20.25 -9.51 -10.32
CA GLY A 10 21.60 -10.12 -10.33
C GLY A 10 22.48 -9.96 -9.08
N ASN A 11 22.04 -10.44 -7.91
CA ASN A 11 22.80 -10.44 -6.63
C ASN A 11 22.80 -9.14 -5.82
N ALA A 12 21.97 -8.14 -6.15
CA ALA A 12 21.77 -7.00 -5.27
C ALA A 12 21.11 -7.46 -3.95
N ARG A 13 21.68 -7.04 -2.81
CA ARG A 13 21.13 -7.29 -1.47
C ARG A 13 19.63 -6.97 -1.47
N PRO A 14 18.77 -7.87 -0.95
CA PRO A 14 17.34 -7.60 -0.87
C PRO A 14 17.09 -6.33 -0.07
N ALA A 15 16.55 -5.31 -0.74
CA ALA A 15 16.21 -4.05 -0.11
C ALA A 15 14.77 -4.13 0.42
N PRO A 16 14.50 -3.67 1.65
CA PRO A 16 13.15 -3.71 2.20
C PRO A 16 12.21 -2.84 1.37
N CYS A 17 11.00 -3.34 1.12
CA CYS A 17 10.01 -2.58 0.37
C CYS A 17 9.65 -1.28 1.12
N PRO A 18 9.74 -0.10 0.48
CA PRO A 18 9.36 1.15 1.11
C PRO A 18 7.85 1.18 1.37
N GLU A 19 7.45 1.84 2.44
CA GLU A 19 6.04 2.12 2.73
C GLU A 19 5.36 2.88 1.59
N GLY A 20 4.09 2.58 1.33
CA GLY A 20 3.36 3.03 0.15
C GLY A 20 3.67 2.21 -1.13
N PHE A 21 4.53 1.20 -1.04
CA PHE A 21 4.78 0.24 -2.10
C PHE A 21 4.66 -1.19 -1.58
N PHE A 22 4.32 -2.13 -2.46
CA PHE A 22 4.34 -3.55 -2.17
C PHE A 22 5.34 -4.27 -3.07
N CYS A 23 5.94 -5.31 -2.52
CA CYS A 23 6.94 -6.13 -3.18
C CYS A 23 6.51 -7.60 -3.06
N ALA A 24 6.03 -8.16 -4.17
CA ALA A 24 5.73 -9.58 -4.27
C ALA A 24 7.02 -10.42 -4.21
N ALA A 25 6.89 -11.73 -3.96
CA ALA A 25 8.05 -12.63 -4.05
C ALA A 25 8.65 -12.55 -5.46
N GLY A 26 9.97 -12.33 -5.54
CA GLY A 26 10.67 -12.13 -6.81
C GLY A 26 10.49 -10.75 -7.44
N ALA A 27 9.92 -9.76 -6.73
CA ALA A 27 9.82 -8.39 -7.24
C ALA A 27 11.21 -7.80 -7.48
N HIS A 28 11.43 -7.32 -8.70
CA HIS A 28 12.66 -6.62 -9.06
C HIS A 28 12.63 -5.15 -8.67
N SER A 29 11.43 -4.57 -8.61
CA SER A 29 11.18 -3.19 -8.22
C SER A 29 9.95 -3.09 -7.32
N PRO A 30 9.91 -2.09 -6.42
CA PRO A 30 8.75 -1.84 -5.58
C PRO A 30 7.56 -1.37 -6.43
N THR A 31 6.41 -2.02 -6.25
CA THR A 31 5.18 -1.67 -6.97
C THR A 31 4.33 -0.70 -6.16
N LYS A 32 3.84 0.37 -6.78
CA LYS A 32 3.04 1.40 -6.08
C LYS A 32 1.77 0.78 -5.49
N CYS A 33 1.44 1.14 -4.25
CA CYS A 33 0.20 0.68 -3.64
C CYS A 33 -1.00 1.22 -4.44
N PRO A 34 -1.95 0.35 -4.85
CA PRO A 34 -3.13 0.77 -5.57
C PRO A 34 -4.02 1.62 -4.66
N LEU A 35 -4.78 2.50 -5.29
CA LEU A 35 -5.80 3.30 -4.62
C LEU A 35 -6.84 2.42 -3.91
N GLY A 36 -7.30 2.87 -2.75
CA GLY A 36 -8.17 2.07 -1.88
C GLY A 36 -7.43 0.97 -1.12
N HIS A 37 -6.11 0.92 -1.19
CA HIS A 37 -5.27 0.00 -0.43
C HIS A 37 -4.13 0.75 0.27
N TYR A 38 -3.67 0.21 1.39
CA TYR A 38 -2.48 0.67 2.08
C TYR A 38 -1.39 -0.39 2.04
N CYS A 39 -0.14 0.07 2.03
CA CYS A 39 1.04 -0.76 2.00
C CYS A 39 2.00 -0.26 3.07
N GLU A 40 2.16 -1.06 4.12
CA GLU A 40 3.12 -0.80 5.19
C GLU A 40 4.56 -1.07 4.72
N LYS A 41 5.54 -0.79 5.60
CA LYS A 41 6.93 -1.15 5.35
C LYS A 41 7.06 -2.67 5.15
N GLN A 42 7.81 -3.10 4.15
CA GLN A 42 7.93 -4.51 3.76
C GLN A 42 6.58 -5.18 3.39
N ALA A 43 5.62 -4.40 2.88
CA ALA A 43 4.36 -4.95 2.38
C ALA A 43 4.60 -5.97 1.27
N LYS A 44 4.10 -7.19 1.50
CA LYS A 44 4.14 -8.30 0.53
C LYS A 44 3.03 -8.18 -0.51
N ALA A 45 1.91 -7.61 -0.10
CA ALA A 45 0.72 -7.40 -0.89
C ALA A 45 0.03 -6.12 -0.40
N PRO A 46 -0.73 -5.44 -1.28
CA PRO A 46 -1.54 -4.31 -0.88
C PRO A 46 -2.71 -4.76 0.00
N GLN A 47 -2.93 -4.07 1.11
CA GLN A 47 -4.04 -4.37 2.03
C GLN A 47 -5.22 -3.43 1.77
N ALA A 48 -6.43 -3.98 1.65
CA ALA A 48 -7.62 -3.18 1.42
C ALA A 48 -7.87 -2.20 2.56
N CYS A 49 -8.21 -0.95 2.22
CA CYS A 49 -8.50 0.07 3.22
C CYS A 49 -9.76 -0.33 4.03
N PRO A 50 -9.70 -0.33 5.37
CA PRO A 50 -10.85 -0.65 6.19
C PRO A 50 -11.96 0.40 6.03
N ALA A 51 -13.21 -0.02 6.21
CA ALA A 51 -14.34 0.92 6.20
C ALA A 51 -14.20 1.95 7.33
N GLY A 52 -14.60 3.20 7.07
CA GLY A 52 -14.33 4.32 7.96
C GLY A 52 -12.93 4.94 7.82
N PHE A 53 -12.11 4.41 6.91
CA PHE A 53 -10.81 4.96 6.53
C PHE A 53 -10.72 5.09 5.01
N TYR A 54 -9.86 5.99 4.54
CA TYR A 54 -9.53 6.15 3.13
C TYR A 54 -8.03 5.98 2.91
N CYS A 55 -7.66 5.43 1.75
CA CYS A 55 -6.29 5.16 1.35
C CYS A 55 -6.05 5.69 -0.06
N GLU A 56 -5.28 6.76 -0.16
CA GLU A 56 -4.91 7.36 -1.43
C GLU A 56 -3.90 6.50 -2.22
N LYS A 57 -3.43 6.99 -3.38
CA LYS A 57 -2.31 6.35 -4.07
C LYS A 57 -1.08 6.37 -3.18
N GLN A 58 -0.34 5.26 -3.14
CA GLN A 58 0.87 5.14 -2.32
C GLN A 58 0.59 5.34 -0.81
N ALA A 59 -0.61 4.97 -0.35
CA ALA A 59 -0.96 5.08 1.06
C ALA A 59 -0.08 4.15 1.92
N LYS A 60 0.59 4.75 2.90
CA LYS A 60 1.44 4.06 3.88
C LYS A 60 0.60 3.44 5.01
N ALA A 61 -0.49 4.12 5.36
CA ALA A 61 -1.41 3.73 6.41
C ALA A 61 -2.83 4.21 6.04
N PRO A 62 -3.88 3.55 6.56
CA PRO A 62 -5.24 4.00 6.40
C PRO A 62 -5.48 5.32 7.14
N VAL A 63 -6.02 6.32 6.46
CA VAL A 63 -6.32 7.63 7.05
C VAL A 63 -7.78 7.67 7.48
N ARG A 64 -8.03 8.17 8.70
CA ARG A 64 -9.40 8.21 9.25
C ARG A 64 -10.28 9.11 8.40
N CYS A 65 -11.48 8.63 8.06
CA CYS A 65 -12.44 9.43 7.30
C CYS A 65 -12.79 10.71 8.09
N PRO A 66 -12.69 11.90 7.49
CA PRO A 66 -13.10 13.15 8.12
C PRO A 66 -14.60 13.12 8.45
N LYS A 67 -15.00 13.81 9.52
CA LYS A 67 -16.42 13.96 9.88
C LYS A 67 -17.16 14.67 8.74
N GLY A 68 -18.32 14.15 8.36
CA GLY A 68 -19.12 14.67 7.23
C GLY A 68 -18.81 14.00 5.88
N PHE A 69 -17.97 12.96 5.87
CA PHE A 69 -17.72 12.13 4.70
C PHE A 69 -17.97 10.65 5.04
N PHE A 70 -18.32 9.87 4.01
CA PHE A 70 -18.51 8.44 4.06
C PHE A 70 -17.35 7.73 3.33
N CYS A 71 -16.65 6.85 4.05
CA CYS A 71 -15.57 6.05 3.50
C CYS A 71 -15.95 4.57 3.57
N VAL A 72 -16.25 3.98 2.40
CA VAL A 72 -16.48 2.54 2.25
C VAL A 72 -15.18 1.74 2.33
N ARG A 73 -15.27 0.41 2.47
CA ARG A 73 -14.11 -0.48 2.34
C ARG A 73 -13.49 -0.28 0.96
N GLY A 74 -12.18 -0.02 0.91
CA GLY A 74 -11.49 0.29 -0.34
C GLY A 74 -11.69 1.74 -0.83
N ALA A 75 -12.16 2.66 0.03
CA ALA A 75 -12.28 4.06 -0.34
C ALA A 75 -10.90 4.67 -0.62
N SER A 76 -10.73 5.21 -1.82
CA SER A 76 -9.52 5.95 -2.21
C SER A 76 -9.57 7.43 -1.84
N LYS A 77 -10.77 7.94 -1.57
CA LYS A 77 -11.07 9.31 -1.19
C LYS A 77 -12.28 9.30 -0.27
N PRO A 78 -12.41 10.29 0.63
CA PRO A 78 -13.65 10.51 1.35
C PRO A 78 -14.74 10.98 0.39
N GLU A 79 -15.87 10.29 0.31
CA GLU A 79 -17.05 10.74 -0.45
C GLU A 79 -17.95 11.55 0.48
N PRO A 80 -18.39 12.76 0.09
CA PRO A 80 -19.32 13.52 0.91
C PRO A 80 -20.64 12.73 1.04
N CYS A 81 -21.22 12.75 2.23
CA CYS A 81 -22.53 12.16 2.49
C CYS A 81 -23.68 12.98 1.89
#